data_AF-A0AAE8U636-F1
#
_entry.id   AF-A0AAE8U636-F1
#
_cell.length_a   1.000
_cell.length_b   1.000
_cell.length_c   1.000
_cell.angle_alpha   90.00
_cell.angle_beta   90.00
_cell.angle_gamma   90.00
#
_symmetry.space_group_name_H-M   'P 1'
#
loop_
_entity.id
_entity.type
_entity.pdbx_description
1 polymer ?
#
loop_
_entity_poly.entity_id
_entity_poly.type
_entity_poly.pdbx_seq_one_letter_code
_entity_poly.pdbx_strand_id
1 'polypeptide(L)' 'MNREKDIQFTSAGTNINEVKQKNADAGLSYNEVKALLAKSGGRGTSIYSDTDIEEVKQDIHRHQQ' A
#
# COMPACT_ATOMS: atom_id res chain seq x y z
N MET A 1 -28.37 -20.54 7.26
CA MET A 1 -27.35 -19.85 8.08
C MET A 1 -27.75 -18.39 8.23
N ASN A 2 -28.32 -18.04 9.39
CA ASN A 2 -28.67 -16.66 9.72
C ASN A 2 -27.38 -15.88 10.02
N ARG A 3 -26.96 -15.04 9.07
CA ARG A 3 -25.97 -14.00 9.34
C ARG A 3 -26.73 -12.81 9.95
N GLU A 4 -27.07 -12.92 11.23
CA GLU A 4 -27.34 -11.71 12.01
C GLU A 4 -26.05 -10.92 12.00
N LYS A 5 -25.97 -9.93 11.10
CA LYS A 5 -24.91 -8.93 11.13
C LYS A 5 -25.16 -8.14 12.40
N ASP A 6 -24.54 -8.57 13.49
CA ASP A 6 -24.50 -7.85 14.75
C ASP A 6 -24.08 -6.41 14.43
N ILE A 7 -25.03 -5.47 14.47
CA ILE A 7 -24.77 -4.09 14.09
C ILE A 7 -24.05 -3.45 15.27
N GLN A 8 -22.72 -3.42 15.19
CA GLN A 8 -21.88 -2.88 16.24
C GLN A 8 -21.81 -1.36 16.08
N PHE A 9 -22.40 -0.63 17.03
CA PHE A 9 -22.26 0.81 17.13
C PHE A 9 -21.21 1.18 18.17
N THR A 10 -20.41 2.22 17.91
CA THR A 10 -19.55 2.82 18.94
C THR A 10 -20.39 3.60 19.95
N SER A 11 -19.80 3.99 21.09
CA SER A 11 -20.45 4.88 22.07
C SER A 11 -20.89 6.22 21.49
N ALA A 12 -20.24 6.67 20.42
CA ALA A 12 -20.60 7.86 19.65
C ALA A 12 -21.68 7.60 18.57
N GLY A 13 -22.22 6.38 18.49
CA GLY A 13 -23.27 6.01 17.52
C GLY A 13 -22.76 5.67 16.12
N THR A 14 -21.46 5.39 15.95
CA THR A 14 -20.89 5.05 14.63
C THR A 14 -21.15 3.59 14.28
N ASN A 15 -21.78 3.33 13.13
CA ASN A 15 -21.99 1.97 12.61
C ASN A 15 -20.68 1.36 12.08
N ILE A 16 -20.11 0.40 12.80
CA ILE A 16 -18.82 -0.22 12.45
C ILE A 16 -18.91 -1.01 11.14
N ASN A 17 -20.03 -1.67 10.87
CA ASN A 17 -20.20 -2.47 9.65
C ASN A 17 -20.23 -1.60 8.40
N GLU A 18 -20.89 -0.44 8.49
CA GLU A 18 -20.92 0.55 7.40
C GLU A 18 -19.53 1.15 7.16
N VAL A 19 -18.80 1.51 8.22
CA VAL A 19 -17.43 2.03 8.10
C VAL A 19 -16.50 1.01 7.44
N LYS A 20 -16.58 -0.26 7.83
CA LYS A 20 -15.77 -1.32 7.20
C LYS A 20 -16.08 -1.46 5.72
N GLN A 21 -17.36 -1.40 5.33
CA GLN A 21 -17.76 -1.45 3.93
C GLN A 21 -17.20 -0.25 3.16
N LYS A 22 -17.39 0.97 3.67
CA LYS A 22 -16.86 2.18 3.02
C LYS A 22 -15.34 2.16 2.90
N ASN A 23 -14.62 1.64 3.90
CA ASN A 23 -13.17 1.48 3.82
C ASN A 23 -12.73 0.47 2.75
N ALA A 24 -13.49 -0.62 2.57
CA ALA A 24 -13.23 -1.57 1.49
C ALA A 24 -13.52 -0.95 0.10
N ASP A 25 -14.51 -0.06 0.02
CA ASP A 25 -14.90 0.61 -1.23
C ASP A 25 -14.04 1.87 -1.55
N ALA A 26 -13.27 2.38 -0.59
CA ALA A 26 -12.49 3.62 -0.72
C ALA A 26 -11.19 3.50 -1.53
N GLY A 27 -10.81 2.28 -1.93
CA GLY A 27 -9.56 2.00 -2.64
C GLY A 27 -8.36 1.91 -1.70
N LEU A 28 -7.16 2.15 -2.25
CA LEU A 28 -5.91 1.98 -1.51
C LEU A 28 -5.70 3.10 -0.51
N SER A 29 -5.23 2.73 0.68
CA SER A 29 -4.74 3.70 1.66
C SER A 29 -3.51 4.43 1.14
N TYR A 30 -3.23 5.58 1.74
CA TYR A 30 -2.02 6.36 1.44
C TYR A 30 -0.73 5.51 1.50
N ASN A 31 -0.59 4.65 2.51
CA ASN A 31 0.61 3.82 2.66
C ASN A 31 0.70 2.74 1.58
N GLU A 32 -0.42 2.18 1.15
CA GLU A 32 -0.47 1.24 0.03
C GLU A 32 -0.13 1.92 -1.30
N VAL A 33 -0.69 3.11 -1.55
CA VAL A 33 -0.33 3.92 -2.72
C VAL A 33 1.15 4.27 -2.70
N LYS A 34 1.69 4.70 -1.56
CA LYS A 34 3.12 5.00 -1.39
C LYS A 34 3.99 3.79 -1.69
N ALA A 35 3.61 2.61 -1.19
CA ALA A 35 4.34 1.37 -1.45
C ALA A 35 4.31 0.98 -2.93
N LEU A 36 3.15 1.10 -3.59
CA LEU A 36 3.05 0.85 -5.03
C LEU A 36 3.89 1.82 -5.86
N LEU A 37 3.84 3.10 -5.53
CA LEU A 37 4.64 4.12 -6.22
C LEU A 37 6.15 3.91 -6.03
N ALA A 38 6.57 3.47 -4.85
CA ALA A 38 7.97 3.15 -4.58
C ALA A 38 8.47 1.96 -5.43
N LYS A 39 7.59 0.99 -5.72
CA LYS A 39 7.90 -0.15 -6.59
C LYS A 39 7.89 0.24 -8.06
N SER A 40 6.89 0.99 -8.51
CA SER A 40 6.75 1.34 -9.93
C SER A 40 7.72 2.43 -10.38
N GLY A 41 8.07 3.32 -9.45
CA GLY A 41 8.80 4.54 -9.74
C GLY A 41 7.96 5.70 -10.22
N GLY A 42 8.63 6.83 -10.34
CA GLY A 42 8.10 8.00 -11.03
C GLY A 42 8.13 7.82 -12.55
N ARG A 43 7.43 8.72 -13.25
CA ARG A 43 7.39 8.73 -14.71
C ARG A 43 8.79 8.95 -15.27
N GLY A 44 9.33 7.96 -15.99
CA GLY A 44 10.69 7.99 -16.52
C GLY A 44 11.80 7.60 -15.53
N THR A 45 11.45 7.22 -14.30
CA THR A 45 12.42 6.79 -13.26
C THR A 45 12.16 5.37 -12.75
N SER A 46 11.34 4.59 -13.46
CA SER A 46 10.99 3.21 -13.11
C SER A 46 12.22 2.31 -12.93
N ILE A 47 13.30 2.55 -13.67
CA ILE A 47 14.57 1.82 -13.55
C ILE A 47 15.29 1.99 -12.19
N TYR A 48 14.95 3.04 -11.43
CA TYR A 48 15.54 3.32 -10.12
C TYR A 48 14.60 2.90 -8.96
N SER A 49 13.57 2.13 -9.29
CA SER A 49 12.47 1.81 -8.37
C SER A 49 12.54 0.34 -8.00
N ASP A 50 12.28 0.05 -6.73
CA ASP A 50 12.58 -1.27 -6.15
C ASP A 50 14.05 -1.69 -6.32
N THR A 51 14.95 -0.71 -6.40
CA THR A 51 16.39 -0.92 -6.55
C THR A 51 16.91 -1.81 -5.41
N ASP A 52 17.42 -2.99 -5.75
CA ASP A 52 18.20 -3.79 -4.81
C ASP A 52 19.52 -3.06 -4.55
N ILE A 53 19.67 -2.59 -3.30
CA ILE A 53 20.84 -1.84 -2.84
C ILE A 53 22.12 -2.66 -3.05
N GLU A 54 22.05 -3.98 -2.93
CA GLU A 54 23.20 -4.86 -3.10
C GLU A 54 23.57 -5.04 -4.57
N GLU A 55 22.59 -5.10 -5.47
CA GLU A 55 22.83 -5.14 -6.92
C GLU A 55 23.50 -3.84 -7.40
N VAL A 56 23.02 -2.68 -6.95
CA VAL A 56 23.63 -1.39 -7.31
C VAL A 56 25.04 -1.23 -6.77
N LYS A 57 25.31 -1.67 -5.53
CA LYS A 57 26.68 -1.66 -5.00
C LYS A 57 27.61 -2.53 -5.83
N GLN A 58 27.17 -3.69 -6.31
CA GLN A 58 27.98 -4.54 -7.17
C GLN A 58 28.28 -3.87 -8.53
N ASP A 59 27.29 -3.23 -9.14
CA ASP A 59 27.45 -2.56 -10.44
C ASP A 59 28.43 -1.37 -10.37
N ILE A 60 28.32 -0.53 -9.34
CA ILE A 60 29.24 0.60 -9.10
C ILE A 60 30.68 0.11 -8.97
N HIS A 61 30.93 -0.98 -8.24
CA HIS A 61 32.29 -1.51 -8.08
C HIS A 61 32.85 -2.12 -9.37
N ARG A 62 32.02 -2.70 -10.25
CA ARG A 62 32.47 -3.25 -11.54
C ARG A 62 32.89 -2.17 -12.53
N HIS A 63 32.19 -1.03 -12.53
CA HIS A 63 32.50 0.09 -13.43
C HIS A 63 33.69 0.95 -12.98
N GLN A 64 34.23 0.70 -11.79
CA GLN A 64 35.41 1.41 -11.26
C GLN A 64 36.75 0.66 -11.49
N GLN A 65 36.74 -0.46 -12.23
CA GLN A 65 37.94 -1.18 -12.67
C GLN A 65 38.21 -0.95 -14.16
#